data_AF-A0A098BVP9-F1
#
_entry.id   AF-A0A098BVP9-F1
#
_cell.length_a   1.000
_cell.length_b   1.000
_cell.length_c   1.000
_cell.angle_alpha   90.00
_cell.angle_beta   90.00
_cell.angle_gamma   90.00
#
_symmetry.space_group_name_H-M   'P 1'
#
loop_
_entity.id
_entity.type
_entity.pdbx_description
1 polymer ?
#
loop_
_entity_poly.entity_id
_entity_poly.type
_entity_poly.pdbx_seq_one_letter_code
_entity_poly.pdbx_strand_id
1 'polypeptide(L)'
;MGIKLEVTNTYGGFGKLVNDQRLNAGSLILIDPAHPVSPWSAGVPSGSVPNLAAPMTALTVGAGAETLPVTNTIAAGSGLVERTSKGGLHVIMSKTASVAAQVLTLDLTTALMTYLNANPGHSLFLSAWGRTTRARTIGSGPAAIPLVGLRSTSTSTFTPWTSLYHASSGNIATDPGTSNTNYIGRTVGTLSSGLGSFRADLGITSRAASWVSTLNTRFVELGNALSTATNHAPSQILYAVCLEDLTVSGRSYIEASQMDAALYAQAFGAGGRYASDTFTNPTTLP
;
A
#
# COMPACT_ATOMS: atom_id res chain seq x y z
N MET A 1 39.59 31.14 -3.81
CA MET A 1 39.34 29.84 -4.47
C MET A 1 38.56 28.96 -3.51
N GLY A 2 37.26 28.80 -3.73
CA GLY A 2 36.42 27.94 -2.89
C GLY A 2 36.51 26.50 -3.39
N ILE A 3 37.01 25.59 -2.55
CA ILE A 3 37.05 24.16 -2.83
C ILE A 3 35.61 23.64 -2.72
N LYS A 4 35.06 23.20 -3.86
CA LYS A 4 33.78 22.52 -3.92
C LYS A 4 34.03 21.04 -3.60
N LEU A 5 33.68 20.61 -2.39
CA LEU A 5 33.70 19.20 -2.00
C LEU A 5 32.50 18.51 -2.66
N GLU A 6 32.73 17.82 -3.78
CA GLU A 6 31.78 16.83 -4.29
C GLU A 6 31.89 15.57 -3.45
N VAL A 7 30.90 15.33 -2.58
CA VAL A 7 30.77 14.07 -1.86
C VAL A 7 30.30 13.02 -2.86
N THR A 8 31.24 12.31 -3.48
CA THR A 8 30.94 11.10 -4.24
C THR A 8 30.58 10.01 -3.22
N ASN A 9 29.29 9.70 -3.13
CA ASN A 9 28.78 8.66 -2.24
C ASN A 9 29.25 7.29 -2.75
N THR A 10 30.41 6.85 -2.25
CA THR A 10 31.09 5.65 -2.72
C THR A 10 30.68 4.47 -1.83
N TYR A 11 29.41 4.07 -1.90
CA TYR A 11 29.01 2.75 -1.40
C TYR A 11 29.37 1.72 -2.48
N GLY A 12 30.48 1.01 -2.25
CA GLY A 12 30.98 -0.01 -3.16
C GLY A 12 29.95 -1.11 -3.41
N GLY A 13 29.75 -1.43 -4.69
CA GLY A 13 29.14 -2.70 -5.12
C GLY A 13 27.69 -2.67 -5.63
N PHE A 14 26.93 -1.59 -5.45
CA PHE A 14 25.56 -1.52 -5.99
C PHE A 14 25.53 -0.69 -7.28
N GLY A 15 25.74 -1.37 -8.41
CA GLY A 15 25.55 -0.80 -9.72
C GLY A 15 24.14 -0.22 -9.87
N LYS A 16 24.04 1.11 -9.91
CA LYS A 16 22.94 1.89 -10.51
C LYS A 16 21.52 1.37 -10.17
N LEU A 17 21.20 1.23 -8.89
CA LEU A 17 19.81 1.31 -8.45
C LEU A 17 19.34 2.74 -8.81
N VAL A 18 18.42 2.89 -9.76
CA VAL A 18 17.84 4.19 -10.09
C VAL A 18 17.29 4.80 -8.78
N ASN A 19 17.61 6.07 -8.54
CA ASN A 19 17.29 6.87 -7.34
C ASN A 19 15.77 6.97 -7.07
N ASP A 20 15.07 5.88 -6.80
CA ASP A 20 13.76 6.00 -6.15
C ASP A 20 14.03 6.53 -4.74
N GLN A 21 13.66 7.79 -4.51
CA GLN A 21 13.99 8.48 -3.28
C GLN A 21 13.31 7.84 -2.06
N ARG A 22 12.28 7.00 -2.28
CA ARG A 22 11.64 6.20 -1.23
C ARG A 22 12.54 5.08 -0.72
N LEU A 23 13.59 4.68 -1.44
CA LEU A 23 14.57 3.69 -1.00
C LEU A 23 15.64 4.33 -0.12
N ASN A 24 15.71 3.91 1.14
CA ASN A 24 16.60 4.40 2.18
C ASN A 24 16.79 3.34 3.28
N ALA A 25 17.61 3.62 4.29
CA ALA A 25 17.95 2.67 5.36
C ALA A 25 16.74 2.12 6.15
N GLY A 26 15.66 2.90 6.24
CA GLY A 26 14.41 2.50 6.90
C GLY A 26 13.38 1.85 5.97
N SER A 27 13.66 1.67 4.67
CA SER A 27 12.67 1.08 3.76
C SER A 27 12.41 -0.40 4.07
N LEU A 28 11.17 -0.71 4.44
CA LEU A 28 10.73 -2.08 4.75
C LEU A 28 10.00 -2.72 3.56
N ILE A 29 9.12 -1.96 2.91
CA ILE A 29 8.35 -2.43 1.76
C ILE A 29 8.27 -1.32 0.73
N LEU A 30 8.59 -1.63 -0.53
CA LEU A 30 8.23 -0.81 -1.67
C LEU A 30 7.67 -1.72 -2.76
N ILE A 31 6.37 -1.58 -3.02
CA ILE A 31 5.66 -2.26 -4.10
C ILE A 31 5.34 -1.23 -5.16
N ASP A 32 5.75 -1.50 -6.40
CA ASP A 32 5.42 -0.67 -7.55
C ASP A 32 5.43 -1.58 -8.80
N PRO A 33 4.26 -2.08 -9.24
CA PRO A 33 4.17 -3.10 -10.28
C PRO A 33 4.78 -2.71 -11.64
N ALA A 34 4.89 -1.41 -11.91
CA ALA A 34 5.46 -0.87 -13.14
C ALA A 34 6.76 -0.09 -12.86
N HIS A 35 7.48 -0.42 -11.78
CA HIS A 35 8.74 0.23 -11.47
C HIS A 35 9.76 0.04 -12.60
N PRO A 36 10.45 1.11 -13.06
CA PRO A 36 11.33 1.02 -14.23
C PRO A 36 12.54 0.09 -14.04
N VAL A 37 12.97 -0.15 -12.79
CA VAL A 37 14.13 -1.00 -12.48
C VAL A 37 13.77 -2.48 -12.41
N SER A 38 12.58 -2.79 -11.90
CA SER A 38 12.15 -4.17 -11.65
C SER A 38 10.63 -4.22 -11.75
N PRO A 39 10.09 -4.07 -12.98
CA PRO A 39 8.66 -4.19 -13.20
C PRO A 39 8.24 -5.63 -12.95
N TRP A 40 7.02 -5.83 -12.49
CA TRP A 40 6.46 -7.18 -12.41
C TRP A 40 6.31 -7.77 -13.81
N SER A 41 6.43 -9.09 -13.90
CA SER A 41 6.08 -9.84 -15.11
C SER A 41 4.66 -9.50 -15.59
N ALA A 42 4.44 -9.68 -16.90
CA ALA A 42 3.12 -9.49 -17.49
C ALA A 42 2.07 -10.42 -16.86
N GLY A 43 0.83 -9.93 -16.77
CA GLY A 43 -0.28 -10.66 -16.15
C GLY A 43 -0.40 -10.47 -14.64
N VAL A 44 -1.45 -11.07 -14.08
CA VAL A 44 -1.72 -11.04 -12.64
C VAL A 44 -0.74 -11.98 -11.92
N PRO A 45 -0.05 -11.53 -10.86
CA PRO A 45 0.88 -12.39 -10.12
C PRO A 45 0.14 -13.53 -9.40
N SER A 46 0.70 -14.74 -9.42
CA SER A 46 0.10 -15.97 -8.85
C SER A 46 0.97 -16.69 -7.82
N GLY A 47 1.98 -16.01 -7.25
CA GLY A 47 2.88 -16.59 -6.25
C GLY A 47 3.37 -15.52 -5.27
N SER A 48 4.43 -14.81 -5.63
CA SER A 48 4.90 -13.65 -4.87
C SER A 48 5.26 -12.49 -5.80
N VAL A 49 5.37 -11.29 -5.25
CA VAL A 49 5.78 -10.09 -5.96
C VAL A 49 7.05 -9.50 -5.34
N PRO A 50 7.95 -8.90 -6.13
CA PRO A 50 9.19 -8.33 -5.61
C PRO A 50 8.90 -7.19 -4.63
N ASN A 51 9.66 -7.18 -3.53
CA ASN A 51 9.82 -6.03 -2.67
C ASN A 51 11.01 -5.20 -3.19
N LEU A 52 10.76 -4.03 -3.76
CA LEU A 52 11.83 -3.16 -4.27
C LEU A 52 12.73 -2.63 -3.15
N ALA A 53 12.24 -2.61 -1.91
CA ALA A 53 13.01 -2.25 -0.73
C ALA A 53 13.96 -3.35 -0.25
N ALA A 54 13.89 -4.58 -0.81
CA ALA A 54 14.62 -5.75 -0.32
C ALA A 54 16.11 -5.51 -0.02
N PRO A 55 16.91 -4.79 -0.84
CA PRO A 55 18.31 -4.52 -0.50
C PRO A 55 18.48 -3.71 0.78
N MET A 56 17.60 -2.74 1.04
CA MET A 56 17.62 -1.94 2.26
C MET A 56 17.01 -2.70 3.43
N THR A 57 15.89 -3.39 3.19
CA THR A 57 15.21 -4.22 4.17
C THR A 57 16.14 -5.31 4.70
N ALA A 58 17.00 -5.91 3.86
CA ALA A 58 17.97 -6.91 4.29
C ALA A 58 18.98 -6.39 5.31
N LEU A 59 19.32 -5.09 5.27
CA LEU A 59 20.22 -4.46 6.25
C LEU A 59 19.55 -4.28 7.62
N THR A 60 18.22 -4.20 7.65
CA THR A 60 17.43 -3.85 8.84
C THR A 60 16.70 -5.04 9.45
N VAL A 61 16.18 -5.94 8.60
CA VAL A 61 15.34 -7.09 8.94
C VAL A 61 16.09 -8.42 8.77
N GLY A 62 17.17 -8.44 7.99
CA GLY A 62 17.81 -9.66 7.52
C GLY A 62 17.12 -10.27 6.29
N ALA A 63 17.46 -11.52 5.96
CA ALA A 63 16.89 -12.24 4.83
C ALA A 63 15.41 -12.61 5.04
N GLY A 64 14.69 -12.89 3.94
CA GLY A 64 13.31 -13.39 3.97
C GLY A 64 12.24 -12.30 3.82
N ALA A 65 12.61 -11.13 3.30
CA ALA A 65 11.71 -10.02 2.98
C ALA A 65 11.81 -9.57 1.51
N GLU A 66 12.38 -10.41 0.65
CA GLU A 66 12.69 -10.11 -0.76
C GLU A 66 11.43 -10.07 -1.64
N THR A 67 10.40 -10.80 -1.25
CA THR A 67 9.11 -10.85 -1.96
C THR A 67 7.95 -10.87 -0.98
N LEU A 68 6.77 -10.43 -1.44
CA LEU A 68 5.52 -10.55 -0.69
C LEU A 68 4.67 -11.65 -1.34
N PRO A 69 4.19 -12.66 -0.58
CA PRO A 69 3.24 -13.64 -1.09
C PRO A 69 1.95 -13.00 -1.59
N VAL A 70 1.38 -13.55 -2.65
CA VAL A 70 0.11 -13.14 -3.25
C VAL A 70 -0.92 -14.25 -3.04
N THR A 71 -2.06 -13.90 -2.45
CA THR A 71 -3.23 -14.78 -2.41
C THR A 71 -4.35 -14.15 -3.21
N ASN A 72 -4.97 -14.90 -4.12
CA ASN A 72 -6.14 -14.44 -4.86
C ASN A 72 -7.29 -15.44 -4.68
N THR A 73 -8.35 -15.01 -4.00
CA THR A 73 -9.56 -15.82 -3.81
C THR A 73 -10.73 -15.36 -4.69
N ILE A 74 -10.51 -14.38 -5.57
CA ILE A 74 -11.55 -13.80 -6.43
C ILE A 74 -11.88 -14.79 -7.55
N ALA A 75 -13.07 -15.37 -7.48
CA ALA A 75 -13.63 -16.29 -8.44
C ALA A 75 -14.27 -15.55 -9.62
N ALA A 76 -14.30 -16.23 -10.77
CA ALA A 76 -15.03 -15.77 -11.94
C ALA A 76 -16.50 -15.47 -11.59
N GLY A 77 -17.03 -14.35 -12.09
CA GLY A 77 -18.38 -13.87 -11.80
C GLY A 77 -18.52 -13.06 -10.51
N SER A 78 -17.61 -13.24 -9.53
CA SER A 78 -17.56 -12.40 -8.32
C SER A 78 -16.67 -11.17 -8.51
N GLY A 79 -15.63 -11.30 -9.34
CA GLY A 79 -14.74 -10.22 -9.68
C GLY A 79 -13.85 -10.53 -10.87
N LEU A 80 -13.02 -9.57 -11.23
CA LEU A 80 -11.93 -9.69 -12.19
C LEU A 80 -10.67 -9.10 -11.53
N VAL A 81 -9.56 -9.81 -11.68
CA VAL A 81 -8.24 -9.28 -11.36
C VAL A 81 -7.48 -9.13 -12.67
N GLU A 82 -6.88 -7.98 -12.89
CA GLU A 82 -6.09 -7.71 -14.10
C GLU A 82 -4.89 -6.79 -13.80
N ARG A 83 -4.00 -6.66 -14.80
CA ARG A 83 -3.03 -5.58 -14.87
C ARG A 83 -3.53 -4.54 -15.86
N THR A 84 -3.46 -3.27 -15.50
CA THR A 84 -3.81 -2.17 -16.41
C THR A 84 -2.76 -2.02 -17.52
N SER A 85 -3.04 -1.19 -18.53
CA SER A 85 -2.07 -0.95 -19.63
C SER A 85 -0.79 -0.26 -19.17
N LYS A 86 -0.81 0.45 -18.02
CA LYS A 86 0.36 0.99 -17.33
C LYS A 86 0.82 0.13 -16.15
N GLY A 87 0.32 -1.10 -16.05
CA GLY A 87 0.81 -2.10 -15.12
C GLY A 87 0.28 -1.97 -13.70
N GLY A 88 -0.69 -1.12 -13.39
CA GLY A 88 -1.36 -1.12 -12.08
C GLY A 88 -2.08 -2.45 -11.82
N LEU A 89 -2.23 -2.85 -10.56
CA LEU A 89 -2.99 -4.04 -10.18
C LEU A 89 -4.45 -3.67 -9.95
N HIS A 90 -5.34 -4.09 -10.83
CA HIS A 90 -6.76 -3.73 -10.82
C HIS A 90 -7.61 -4.90 -10.30
N VAL A 91 -8.44 -4.61 -9.30
CA VAL A 91 -9.49 -5.51 -8.83
C VAL A 91 -10.84 -4.88 -9.11
N ILE A 92 -11.65 -5.56 -9.92
CA ILE A 92 -13.04 -5.23 -10.20
C ILE A 92 -13.93 -6.20 -9.43
N MET A 93 -14.86 -5.67 -8.65
CA MET A 93 -15.77 -6.46 -7.83
C MET A 93 -17.20 -6.30 -8.33
N SER A 94 -17.92 -7.40 -8.50
CA SER A 94 -19.36 -7.37 -8.83
C SER A 94 -20.16 -6.59 -7.78
N LYS A 95 -21.21 -5.89 -8.23
CA LYS A 95 -22.22 -5.21 -7.41
C LYS A 95 -23.48 -6.02 -7.19
N THR A 96 -23.57 -7.23 -7.75
CA THR A 96 -24.74 -8.11 -7.62
C THR A 96 -24.38 -9.49 -7.07
N ALA A 97 -23.20 -10.04 -7.39
CA ALA A 97 -22.73 -11.29 -6.81
C ALA A 97 -22.26 -11.06 -5.37
N SER A 98 -23.09 -11.47 -4.41
CA SER A 98 -22.76 -11.37 -2.99
C SER A 98 -21.95 -12.57 -2.54
N VAL A 99 -20.63 -12.43 -2.50
CA VAL A 99 -19.72 -13.50 -2.05
C VAL A 99 -18.75 -12.95 -1.00
N ALA A 100 -18.64 -13.67 0.12
CA ALA A 100 -17.73 -13.35 1.21
C ALA A 100 -16.27 -13.66 0.83
N ALA A 101 -15.34 -12.91 1.42
CA ALA A 101 -13.90 -13.18 1.37
C ALA A 101 -13.32 -13.35 -0.05
N GLN A 102 -13.82 -12.57 -1.01
CA GLN A 102 -13.29 -12.48 -2.38
C GLN A 102 -12.28 -11.35 -2.45
N VAL A 103 -11.02 -11.68 -2.19
CA VAL A 103 -9.95 -10.70 -1.96
C VAL A 103 -8.68 -11.15 -2.67
N LEU A 104 -7.93 -10.16 -3.17
CA LEU A 104 -6.53 -10.33 -3.49
C LEU A 104 -5.70 -9.69 -2.39
N THR A 105 -4.74 -10.43 -1.85
CA THR A 105 -3.83 -9.94 -0.80
C THR A 105 -2.38 -9.98 -1.23
N LEU A 106 -1.60 -9.03 -0.72
CA LEU A 106 -0.14 -9.12 -0.66
C LEU A 106 0.23 -9.18 0.82
N ASP A 107 0.96 -10.22 1.20
CA ASP A 107 1.17 -10.55 2.61
C ASP A 107 2.58 -10.17 3.09
N LEU A 108 2.70 -9.75 4.34
CA LEU A 108 3.95 -9.64 5.07
C LEU A 108 4.58 -11.02 5.22
N THR A 109 5.91 -11.06 5.09
CA THR A 109 6.69 -12.25 5.43
C THR A 109 6.87 -12.36 6.94
N THR A 110 7.22 -13.56 7.40
CA THR A 110 7.56 -13.80 8.82
C THR A 110 8.71 -12.91 9.29
N ALA A 111 9.68 -12.61 8.42
CA ALA A 111 10.80 -11.73 8.74
C ALA A 111 10.34 -10.30 9.04
N LEU A 112 9.49 -9.73 8.16
CA LEU A 112 8.90 -8.40 8.36
C LEU A 112 8.06 -8.33 9.62
N MET A 113 7.20 -9.33 9.85
CA MET A 113 6.37 -9.37 11.06
C MET A 113 7.21 -9.47 12.34
N THR A 114 8.27 -10.30 12.32
CA THR A 114 9.20 -10.43 13.46
C THR A 114 9.86 -9.09 13.78
N TYR A 115 10.37 -8.40 12.76
CA TYR A 115 10.97 -7.08 12.93
C TYR A 115 9.99 -6.05 13.50
N LEU A 116 8.79 -5.95 12.92
CA LEU A 116 7.77 -4.98 13.36
C LEU A 116 7.25 -5.27 14.78
N ASN A 117 7.28 -6.53 15.22
CA ASN A 117 6.93 -6.91 16.59
C ASN A 117 8.06 -6.65 17.59
N ALA A 118 9.32 -6.78 17.16
CA ALA A 118 10.48 -6.48 17.98
C ALA A 118 10.69 -4.97 18.19
N ASN A 119 10.14 -4.13 17.30
CA ASN A 119 10.33 -2.68 17.31
C ASN A 119 9.01 -1.90 17.46
N PRO A 120 8.19 -2.15 18.51
CA PRO A 120 6.90 -1.50 18.65
C PRO A 120 7.02 0.01 18.93
N GLY A 121 8.15 0.50 19.42
CA GLY A 121 8.40 1.91 19.70
C GLY A 121 8.82 2.75 18.49
N HIS A 122 8.99 2.12 17.31
CA HIS A 122 9.45 2.84 16.12
C HIS A 122 8.34 3.66 15.48
N SER A 123 8.76 4.77 14.89
CA SER A 123 7.90 5.61 14.06
C SER A 123 7.81 5.02 12.66
N LEU A 124 6.60 4.92 12.10
CA LEU A 124 6.37 4.30 10.80
C LEU A 124 5.68 5.29 9.85
N PHE A 125 6.03 5.21 8.57
CA PHE A 125 5.36 5.88 7.46
C PHE A 125 4.78 4.85 6.50
N LEU A 126 3.49 4.99 6.19
CA LEU A 126 2.77 4.18 5.22
C LEU A 126 2.22 5.09 4.13
N SER A 127 2.43 4.75 2.86
CA SER A 127 1.80 5.43 1.72
C SER A 127 1.24 4.42 0.72
N ALA A 128 0.14 4.80 0.05
CA ALA A 128 -0.38 4.12 -1.11
C ALA A 128 -0.81 5.08 -2.20
N TRP A 129 -0.56 4.67 -3.44
CA TRP A 129 -1.06 5.31 -4.65
C TRP A 129 -2.06 4.37 -5.31
N GLY A 130 -3.24 4.89 -5.61
CA GLY A 130 -4.30 4.10 -6.19
C GLY A 130 -5.24 4.89 -7.04
N ARG A 131 -6.23 4.20 -7.61
CA ARG A 131 -7.37 4.80 -8.29
C ARG A 131 -8.63 4.02 -7.98
N THR A 132 -9.66 4.69 -7.53
CA THR A 132 -10.99 4.08 -7.45
C THR A 132 -11.66 4.20 -8.82
N THR A 133 -11.96 3.05 -9.42
CA THR A 133 -12.58 2.93 -10.75
C THR A 133 -14.09 2.73 -10.67
N ARG A 134 -14.58 2.18 -9.56
CA ARG A 134 -16.01 2.12 -9.24
C ARG A 134 -16.21 2.24 -7.73
N ALA A 135 -17.05 3.19 -7.31
CA ALA A 135 -17.32 3.45 -5.91
C ALA A 135 -17.98 2.24 -5.24
N ARG A 136 -17.85 2.15 -3.92
CA ARG A 136 -18.67 1.24 -3.11
C ARG A 136 -20.14 1.67 -3.12
N THR A 137 -21.05 0.72 -2.93
CA THR A 137 -22.47 1.06 -2.70
C THR A 137 -22.65 1.47 -1.25
N ILE A 138 -23.15 2.68 -0.99
CA ILE A 138 -23.37 3.27 0.35
C ILE A 138 -24.73 2.80 0.88
N GLY A 139 -24.86 2.43 2.15
CA GLY A 139 -26.16 2.18 2.82
C GLY A 139 -26.33 0.84 3.54
N SER A 140 -25.54 -0.19 3.21
CA SER A 140 -25.43 -1.45 3.96
C SER A 140 -24.04 -2.05 3.73
N GLY A 141 -23.42 -2.65 4.73
CA GLY A 141 -22.04 -3.17 4.65
C GLY A 141 -21.10 -2.56 5.70
N PRO A 142 -19.82 -2.98 5.76
CA PRO A 142 -18.91 -2.61 6.83
C PRO A 142 -18.59 -1.11 6.78
N ALA A 143 -18.24 -0.55 7.93
CA ALA A 143 -17.81 0.84 8.03
C ALA A 143 -16.52 1.14 7.23
N ALA A 144 -15.70 0.11 6.96
CA ALA A 144 -14.40 0.24 6.30
C ALA A 144 -14.12 -0.98 5.40
N ILE A 145 -13.40 -0.76 4.30
CA ILE A 145 -12.83 -1.81 3.45
C ILE A 145 -11.32 -1.54 3.33
N PRO A 146 -10.46 -2.47 3.76
CA PRO A 146 -9.03 -2.23 3.86
C PRO A 146 -8.44 -2.06 2.46
N LEU A 147 -7.40 -1.25 2.34
CA LEU A 147 -6.59 -1.12 1.13
C LEU A 147 -5.17 -1.59 1.42
N VAL A 148 -4.55 -0.99 2.43
CA VAL A 148 -3.21 -1.37 2.91
C VAL A 148 -3.06 -1.07 4.40
N GLY A 149 -2.35 -1.91 5.14
CA GLY A 149 -1.89 -1.55 6.47
C GLY A 149 -1.41 -2.70 7.35
N LEU A 150 -0.98 -2.33 8.55
CA LEU A 150 -0.62 -3.23 9.64
C LEU A 150 -1.81 -3.40 10.58
N ARG A 151 -2.13 -4.64 10.97
CA ARG A 151 -3.31 -4.95 11.78
C ARG A 151 -3.12 -6.15 12.70
N SER A 152 -3.99 -6.24 13.71
CA SER A 152 -4.08 -7.38 14.61
C SER A 152 -4.74 -8.59 13.94
N THR A 153 -4.41 -9.80 14.40
CA THR A 153 -5.16 -11.03 14.08
C THR A 153 -6.52 -11.14 14.80
N SER A 154 -6.76 -10.36 15.86
CA SER A 154 -7.88 -10.54 16.80
C SER A 154 -9.12 -9.69 16.56
N THR A 155 -9.15 -8.77 15.58
CA THR A 155 -10.29 -7.86 15.39
C THR A 155 -11.02 -8.15 14.08
N SER A 156 -12.32 -8.48 14.19
CA SER A 156 -13.26 -8.62 13.07
C SER A 156 -13.71 -7.27 12.51
N THR A 157 -13.52 -6.21 13.29
CA THR A 157 -13.70 -4.81 12.91
C THR A 157 -12.35 -4.17 12.69
N PHE A 158 -12.26 -3.47 11.57
CA PHE A 158 -11.15 -2.63 11.14
C PHE A 158 -10.76 -1.59 12.20
N THR A 159 -9.96 -2.00 13.18
CA THR A 159 -9.07 -1.12 13.95
C THR A 159 -7.60 -1.40 13.60
N PRO A 160 -7.21 -1.24 12.32
CA PRO A 160 -5.82 -1.33 11.92
C PRO A 160 -4.94 -0.29 12.63
N TRP A 161 -3.73 -0.72 13.00
CA TRP A 161 -2.77 0.06 13.77
C TRP A 161 -2.10 1.15 12.94
N THR A 162 -1.99 0.92 11.64
CA THR A 162 -1.50 1.88 10.64
C THR A 162 -2.06 1.42 9.30
N SER A 163 -3.09 2.07 8.79
CA SER A 163 -3.70 1.68 7.52
C SER A 163 -4.36 2.82 6.77
N LEU A 164 -4.63 2.50 5.52
CA LEU A 164 -5.46 3.22 4.59
C LEU A 164 -6.62 2.30 4.20
N TYR A 165 -7.84 2.84 4.19
CA TYR A 165 -9.06 2.07 3.88
C TYR A 165 -10.13 2.94 3.23
N HIS A 166 -11.12 2.32 2.60
CA HIS A 166 -12.32 2.98 2.09
C HIS A 166 -13.38 3.07 3.18
N ALA A 167 -13.67 4.29 3.63
CA ALA A 167 -14.72 4.56 4.59
C ALA A 167 -16.12 4.32 3.98
N SER A 168 -17.16 4.32 4.82
CA SER A 168 -18.57 4.23 4.41
C SER A 168 -18.98 5.34 3.44
N SER A 169 -18.34 6.51 3.51
CA SER A 169 -18.51 7.62 2.58
C SER A 169 -17.94 7.36 1.18
N GLY A 170 -17.18 6.28 0.98
CA GLY A 170 -16.47 5.96 -0.26
C GLY A 170 -15.08 6.60 -0.37
N ASN A 171 -14.77 7.58 0.49
CA ASN A 171 -13.47 8.22 0.55
C ASN A 171 -12.40 7.34 1.17
N ILE A 172 -11.15 7.62 0.84
CA ILE A 172 -10.02 7.08 1.59
C ILE A 172 -10.06 7.67 3.00
N ALA A 173 -9.73 6.85 3.99
CA ALA A 173 -9.54 7.23 5.37
C ALA A 173 -8.32 6.50 5.94
N THR A 174 -7.91 6.91 7.13
CA THR A 174 -6.74 6.37 7.82
C THR A 174 -7.12 5.88 9.20
N ASP A 175 -6.41 4.86 9.68
CA ASP A 175 -6.42 4.46 11.09
C ASP A 175 -4.96 4.28 11.56
N PRO A 176 -4.53 4.87 12.70
CA PRO A 176 -5.30 5.76 13.57
C PRO A 176 -5.83 7.02 12.87
N GLY A 177 -6.97 7.50 13.37
CA GLY A 177 -7.45 8.85 13.11
C GLY A 177 -6.62 9.92 13.83
N THR A 178 -6.92 11.20 13.57
CA THR A 178 -6.16 12.36 14.09
C THR A 178 -6.27 12.57 15.60
N SER A 179 -7.20 11.88 16.28
CA SER A 179 -7.36 11.96 17.74
C SER A 179 -6.47 10.99 18.51
N ASN A 180 -5.74 10.10 17.83
CA ASN A 180 -4.85 9.14 18.48
C ASN A 180 -3.55 9.82 18.92
N THR A 181 -3.05 9.49 20.11
CA THR A 181 -1.81 10.05 20.66
C THR A 181 -0.55 9.69 19.87
N ASN A 182 -0.60 8.59 19.11
CA ASN A 182 0.53 8.11 18.31
C ASN A 182 0.50 8.64 16.87
N TYR A 183 -0.51 9.43 16.50
CA TYR A 183 -0.60 10.06 15.18
C TYR A 183 0.43 11.18 15.05
N ILE A 184 1.19 11.20 13.96
CA ILE A 184 2.12 12.30 13.64
C ILE A 184 1.84 13.01 12.33
N GLY A 185 0.96 12.46 11.49
CA GLY A 185 0.58 13.10 10.24
C GLY A 185 -0.19 12.17 9.31
N ARG A 186 -0.98 12.75 8.42
CA ARG A 186 -1.55 12.06 7.26
C ARG A 186 -1.79 13.02 6.11
N THR A 187 -1.76 12.48 4.91
CA THR A 187 -2.42 13.09 3.74
C THR A 187 -3.45 12.11 3.24
N VAL A 188 -4.63 12.60 2.94
CA VAL A 188 -5.68 11.79 2.32
C VAL A 188 -6.14 12.55 1.11
N GLY A 189 -5.95 11.98 -0.08
CA GLY A 189 -6.47 12.57 -1.30
C GLY A 189 -7.98 12.76 -1.21
N THR A 190 -8.46 13.98 -1.44
CA THR A 190 -9.89 14.27 -1.48
C THR A 190 -10.48 13.69 -2.75
N LEU A 191 -11.27 12.61 -2.64
CA LEU A 191 -12.10 12.14 -3.74
C LEU A 191 -13.47 12.82 -3.62
N SER A 192 -13.80 13.78 -4.48
CA SER A 192 -15.10 14.48 -4.43
C SER A 192 -16.30 13.58 -4.74
N SER A 193 -16.06 12.38 -5.29
CA SER A 193 -17.08 11.38 -5.64
C SER A 193 -16.70 9.94 -5.26
N GLY A 194 -15.61 9.77 -4.50
CA GLY A 194 -15.01 8.45 -4.28
C GLY A 194 -14.36 7.82 -5.52
N LEU A 195 -14.33 8.52 -6.67
CA LEU A 195 -13.71 8.05 -7.92
C LEU A 195 -12.46 8.88 -8.27
N GLY A 196 -11.50 8.26 -8.94
CA GLY A 196 -10.28 8.92 -9.42
C GLY A 196 -9.01 8.45 -8.72
N SER A 197 -7.88 8.98 -9.21
CA SER A 197 -6.56 8.67 -8.65
C SER A 197 -6.37 9.39 -7.32
N PHE A 198 -5.71 8.72 -6.39
CA PHE A 198 -5.40 9.26 -5.08
C PHE A 198 -3.98 8.87 -4.66
N ARG A 199 -3.45 9.73 -3.80
CA ARG A 199 -2.37 9.44 -2.88
C ARG A 199 -2.94 9.51 -1.46
N ALA A 200 -2.58 8.57 -0.63
CA ALA A 200 -2.83 8.68 0.81
C ALA A 200 -1.62 8.16 1.57
N ASP A 201 -1.31 8.81 2.69
CA ASP A 201 -0.22 8.46 3.57
C ASP A 201 -0.56 8.75 5.03
N LEU A 202 0.13 8.05 5.92
CA LEU A 202 -0.06 8.08 7.37
C LEU A 202 1.29 7.87 8.06
N GLY A 203 1.56 8.69 9.07
CA GLY A 203 2.67 8.52 9.99
C GLY A 203 2.19 8.24 11.41
N ILE A 204 2.88 7.32 12.10
CA ILE A 204 2.70 7.07 13.54
C ILE A 204 4.05 7.09 14.29
N THR A 205 4.07 7.43 15.58
CA THR A 205 5.28 7.42 16.42
C THR A 205 5.59 6.11 17.10
N SER A 206 4.57 5.30 17.38
CA SER A 206 4.72 4.01 18.03
C SER A 206 3.46 3.18 17.89
N ARG A 207 3.63 1.87 18.08
CA ARG A 207 2.53 0.95 18.37
C ARG A 207 2.14 1.08 19.85
N ALA A 208 0.85 1.28 20.16
CA ALA A 208 0.44 1.32 21.56
C ALA A 208 0.63 -0.03 22.27
N ALA A 209 0.89 0.02 23.58
CA ALA A 209 1.29 -1.13 24.38
C ALA A 209 0.26 -2.28 24.43
N SER A 210 -1.03 -2.02 24.16
CA SER A 210 -2.06 -3.06 24.07
C SER A 210 -2.00 -3.87 22.75
N TRP A 211 -1.05 -3.56 21.86
CA TRP A 211 -0.97 -4.09 20.48
C TRP A 211 0.02 -5.24 20.33
N VAL A 212 0.40 -5.93 21.43
CA VAL A 212 1.34 -7.06 21.45
C VAL A 212 0.76 -8.35 20.83
N SER A 213 -0.50 -8.33 20.38
CA SER A 213 -1.07 -9.43 19.61
C SER A 213 -0.35 -9.59 18.27
N THR A 214 -0.30 -10.81 17.76
CA THR A 214 0.39 -11.16 16.51
C THR A 214 -0.12 -10.30 15.36
N LEU A 215 0.81 -9.67 14.61
CA LEU A 215 0.50 -9.03 13.32
C LEU A 215 -0.24 -10.01 12.41
N ASN A 216 -1.29 -9.54 11.76
CA ASN A 216 -1.89 -10.23 10.62
C ASN A 216 -0.92 -10.16 9.44
N THR A 217 -0.84 -11.23 8.67
CA THR A 217 0.03 -11.29 7.49
C THR A 217 -0.45 -10.38 6.37
N ARG A 218 -1.75 -10.21 6.17
CA ARG A 218 -2.27 -9.48 5.00
C ARG A 218 -1.97 -7.98 5.13
N PHE A 219 -1.14 -7.48 4.23
CA PHE A 219 -0.69 -6.08 4.22
C PHE A 219 -1.48 -5.26 3.22
N VAL A 220 -1.57 -5.71 1.97
CA VAL A 220 -2.45 -5.14 0.94
C VAL A 220 -3.68 -6.01 0.81
N GLU A 221 -4.85 -5.40 0.66
CA GLU A 221 -6.10 -6.11 0.42
C GLU A 221 -6.93 -5.35 -0.62
N LEU A 222 -7.28 -6.02 -1.71
CA LEU A 222 -8.12 -5.49 -2.76
C LEU A 222 -9.34 -6.39 -2.95
N GLY A 223 -10.54 -5.82 -2.97
CA GLY A 223 -11.79 -6.55 -3.11
C GLY A 223 -12.63 -6.61 -1.83
N ASN A 224 -13.40 -7.69 -1.63
CA ASN A 224 -14.19 -7.91 -0.43
C ASN A 224 -13.42 -8.75 0.59
N ALA A 225 -12.67 -8.10 1.47
CA ALA A 225 -11.91 -8.75 2.55
C ALA A 225 -12.77 -9.27 3.72
N LEU A 226 -14.09 -9.02 3.71
CA LEU A 226 -14.98 -9.37 4.81
C LEU A 226 -15.42 -10.83 4.79
N SER A 227 -15.69 -11.36 5.98
CA SER A 227 -16.37 -12.64 6.17
C SER A 227 -17.86 -12.61 5.81
N THR A 228 -18.45 -11.43 5.62
CA THR A 228 -19.83 -11.28 5.14
C THR A 228 -19.88 -11.01 3.65
N ALA A 229 -20.86 -11.63 2.99
CA ALA A 229 -21.15 -11.41 1.59
C ALA A 229 -21.66 -9.97 1.44
N THR A 230 -20.80 -9.09 0.93
CA THR A 230 -21.15 -7.71 0.65
C THR A 230 -20.80 -7.40 -0.79
N ASN A 231 -21.81 -7.14 -1.60
CA ASN A 231 -21.70 -6.63 -2.97
C ASN A 231 -21.29 -5.14 -3.03
N HIS A 232 -20.61 -4.68 -1.98
CA HIS A 232 -20.35 -3.27 -1.72
C HIS A 232 -18.88 -2.92 -1.94
N ALA A 233 -17.98 -3.87 -2.20
CA ALA A 233 -16.56 -3.55 -2.37
C ALA A 233 -16.32 -2.61 -3.56
N PRO A 234 -15.48 -1.56 -3.40
CA PRO A 234 -15.07 -0.71 -4.51
C PRO A 234 -14.25 -1.51 -5.55
N SER A 235 -14.21 -1.01 -6.78
CA SER A 235 -13.26 -1.49 -7.80
C SER A 235 -12.09 -0.51 -7.89
N GLN A 236 -10.86 -1.03 -7.90
CA GLN A 236 -9.67 -0.25 -7.55
C GLN A 236 -8.40 -0.73 -8.20
N ILE A 237 -7.55 0.23 -8.54
CA ILE A 237 -6.20 -0.01 -9.04
C ILE A 237 -5.20 0.39 -7.96
N LEU A 238 -4.25 -0.50 -7.67
CA LEU A 238 -3.08 -0.22 -6.86
C LEU A 238 -1.87 0.04 -7.77
N TYR A 239 -1.20 1.17 -7.57
CA TYR A 239 -0.03 1.58 -8.36
C TYR A 239 1.27 1.54 -7.57
N ALA A 240 1.23 1.91 -6.29
CA ALA A 240 2.39 1.80 -5.42
C ALA A 240 1.99 1.71 -3.95
N VAL A 241 2.84 1.09 -3.15
CA VAL A 241 2.76 1.06 -1.69
C VAL A 241 4.16 1.20 -1.11
N CYS A 242 4.31 2.02 -0.07
CA CYS A 242 5.55 2.18 0.67
C CYS A 242 5.29 1.98 2.18
N LEU A 243 6.13 1.19 2.84
CA LEU A 243 6.27 1.14 4.29
C LEU A 243 7.71 1.46 4.67
N GLU A 244 7.89 2.49 5.47
CA GLU A 244 9.20 2.96 5.95
C GLU A 244 9.19 3.03 7.48
N ASP A 245 10.30 2.59 8.07
CA ASP A 245 10.66 2.84 9.45
C ASP A 245 11.38 4.18 9.55
N LEU A 246 10.67 5.21 10.03
CA LEU A 246 11.17 6.57 10.17
C LEU A 246 12.26 6.68 11.25
N THR A 247 12.21 5.80 12.26
CA THR A 247 13.23 5.76 13.30
C THR A 247 14.57 5.30 12.75
N VAL A 248 14.56 4.31 11.85
CA VAL A 248 15.77 3.83 11.17
C VAL A 248 16.21 4.75 10.03
N SER A 249 15.28 5.32 9.26
CA SER A 249 15.65 6.22 8.16
C SER A 249 16.17 7.58 8.63
N GLY A 250 15.80 7.98 9.86
CA GLY A 250 16.07 9.31 10.40
C GLY A 250 15.23 10.42 9.78
N ARG A 251 14.25 10.09 8.92
CA ARG A 251 13.34 11.07 8.30
C ARG A 251 12.19 11.40 9.24
N SER A 252 11.76 12.65 9.20
CA SER A 252 10.45 13.03 9.71
C SER A 252 9.32 12.56 8.78
N TYR A 253 8.11 12.46 9.32
CA TYR A 253 6.91 12.23 8.51
C TYR A 253 6.76 13.24 7.37
N ILE A 254 7.06 14.52 7.63
CA ILE A 254 6.90 15.59 6.63
C ILE A 254 7.84 15.37 5.45
N GLU A 255 9.09 15.01 5.70
CA GLU A 255 10.07 14.73 4.64
C GLU A 255 9.66 13.52 3.80
N ALA A 256 9.28 12.42 4.46
CA ALA A 256 8.81 11.21 3.76
C ALA A 256 7.54 11.49 2.92
N SER A 257 6.59 12.24 3.48
CA SER A 257 5.35 12.59 2.79
C SER A 257 5.60 13.56 1.62
N GLN A 258 6.42 14.60 1.77
CA GLN A 258 6.72 15.52 0.66
C GLN A 258 7.43 14.82 -0.49
N MET A 259 8.35 13.92 -0.19
CA MET A 259 9.05 13.11 -1.18
C MET A 259 8.10 12.19 -1.95
N ASP A 260 7.25 11.45 -1.24
CA ASP A 260 6.26 10.58 -1.88
C ASP A 260 5.23 11.40 -2.69
N ALA A 261 4.86 12.60 -2.23
CA ALA A 261 3.99 13.52 -2.97
C ALA A 261 4.60 13.97 -4.30
N ALA A 262 5.89 14.31 -4.30
CA ALA A 262 6.60 14.73 -5.51
C ALA A 262 6.65 13.59 -6.55
N LEU A 263 6.93 12.37 -6.09
CA LEU A 263 6.96 11.20 -6.96
C LEU A 263 5.56 10.83 -7.49
N TYR A 264 4.52 10.96 -6.66
CA TYR A 264 3.14 10.80 -7.11
C TYR A 264 2.78 11.82 -8.19
N ALA A 265 3.09 13.11 -7.96
CA ALA A 265 2.84 14.17 -8.93
C ALA A 265 3.55 13.92 -10.27
N GLN A 266 4.80 13.43 -10.23
CA GLN A 266 5.53 13.04 -11.44
C GLN A 266 4.90 11.83 -12.15
N ALA A 267 4.47 10.81 -11.38
CA ALA A 267 3.95 9.59 -11.94
C ALA A 267 2.57 9.76 -12.59
N PHE A 268 1.72 10.64 -12.04
CA PHE A 268 0.34 10.88 -12.50
C PHE A 268 0.15 12.18 -13.29
N GLY A 269 1.12 13.09 -13.28
CA GLY A 269 1.13 14.30 -14.08
C GLY A 269 1.17 14.01 -15.59
N ALA A 270 0.97 15.02 -16.43
CA ALA A 270 0.97 14.86 -17.88
C ALA A 270 2.29 14.22 -18.38
N GLY A 271 2.18 13.15 -19.18
CA GLY A 271 3.35 12.37 -19.65
C GLY A 271 3.96 11.45 -18.60
N GLY A 272 3.43 11.42 -17.38
CA GLY A 272 3.84 10.53 -16.31
C GLY A 272 3.54 9.05 -16.61
N ARG A 273 4.22 8.17 -15.87
CA ARG A 273 4.13 6.71 -16.04
C ARG A 273 2.70 6.17 -15.98
N TYR A 274 1.87 6.72 -15.09
CA TYR A 274 0.48 6.32 -14.86
C TYR A 274 -0.53 7.30 -15.50
N ALA A 275 -0.03 8.29 -16.24
CA ALA A 275 -0.88 9.20 -16.98
C ALA A 275 -1.63 8.44 -18.08
N SER A 276 -2.92 8.74 -18.22
CA SER A 276 -3.81 8.14 -19.22
C SER A 276 -3.83 6.60 -19.20
N ASP A 277 -3.67 6.00 -18.02
CA ASP A 277 -3.80 4.56 -17.84
C ASP A 277 -5.18 4.06 -18.28
N THR A 278 -5.22 2.88 -18.91
CA THR A 278 -6.44 2.24 -19.41
C THR A 278 -6.61 0.86 -18.81
N PHE A 279 -7.86 0.50 -18.57
CA PHE A 279 -8.25 -0.71 -17.83
C PHE A 279 -9.66 -1.12 -18.24
N THR A 280 -10.04 -2.36 -17.91
CA THR A 280 -11.39 -2.86 -18.18
C THR A 280 -12.41 -2.00 -17.44
N ASN A 281 -13.45 -1.55 -18.15
CA ASN A 281 -14.52 -0.77 -17.53
C ASN A 281 -15.19 -1.61 -16.43
N PRO A 282 -15.24 -1.14 -15.16
CA PRO A 282 -15.85 -1.90 -14.08
C PRO A 282 -17.30 -2.33 -14.32
N THR A 283 -18.05 -1.62 -15.16
CA THR A 283 -19.45 -1.98 -15.50
C THR A 283 -19.58 -3.26 -16.33
N THR A 284 -18.47 -3.86 -16.77
CA THR A 284 -18.45 -5.18 -17.43
C THR A 284 -18.82 -6.31 -16.47
N LEU A 285 -18.67 -6.11 -15.16
CA LEU A 285 -19.21 -6.98 -14.13
C LEU A 285 -20.45 -6.34 -13.50
N PRO A 286 -21.57 -7.08 -13.40
CA PRO A 286 -22.82 -6.55 -12.87
C PRO A 286 -22.67 -6.17 -11.40
#